data_AF-D7SYI1-F1
#
_entry.id   AF-D7SYI1-F1
#
_cell.length_a   1.000
_cell.length_b   1.000
_cell.length_c   1.000
_cell.angle_alpha   90.00
_cell.angle_beta   90.00
_cell.angle_gamma   90.00
#
_symmetry.space_group_name_H-M   'P 1'
#
loop_
_entity.id
_entity.type
_entity.pdbx_description
1 polymer ?
#
loop_
_entity_poly.entity_id
_entity_poly.type
_entity_poly.pdbx_seq_one_letter_code
_entity_poly.pdbx_strand_id
1 'polypeptide(L)'
;MASHISLTTASLIVFLVLLPISYGGSVPESDIDLVEFPLNLEFLEAEFFLWGSQGYGLDTVAANLSKGGPPPVGARKATLDPFIRDVIYQFALQEIGHLRAIQSKVKGFPRPLLNLSAASFADVMNSAFGKPLNPPFDPYANGLNFLLASYVIPYVGLTGYVGTNPNLQGAASKRLVAGLLGVESGQDAVIRALLYRKAAAKVHPYGITVADFTYRISNLRNNLGKSGLKDEGLVVPPVRGAEGKSRGNVLAGDKFSLAYARKPEEILRIVYGGGSERNPGGFYPQGANGRIARSFLQKSKALKITLTPLPLPHFLFPCKYQLKLKKNSGSIQDREKREEGNRASPSSPGQKEKMAGRNDSGASEKKSNEATNDMPTFNAENLQSNMKIIYYSRTFLSIIGGVIAGILGFTGFTGFIFYFLVMAITSVGLMAKAKFSVHSYFDSWNRIILDGFLGGLMSFVLFWTLAYDIVHIF
;
A
#
# COMPACT_ATOMS: atom_id res chain seq x y z
N MET A 1 28.18 20.30 43.85
CA MET A 1 27.80 18.97 43.28
C MET A 1 26.28 18.77 43.23
N ALA A 2 25.48 19.22 44.20
CA ALA A 2 24.01 19.12 44.17
C ALA A 2 23.29 20.04 43.15
N SER A 3 23.88 21.17 42.75
CA SER A 3 23.28 22.12 41.79
C SER A 3 23.31 21.66 40.33
N HIS A 4 24.29 20.86 39.93
CA HIS A 4 24.39 20.34 38.54
C HIS A 4 23.48 19.14 38.27
N ILE A 5 23.07 18.41 39.32
CA ILE A 5 22.16 17.25 39.23
C ILE A 5 20.72 17.71 38.98
N SER A 6 20.35 18.91 39.46
CA SER A 6 18.99 19.45 39.29
C SER A 6 18.72 20.00 37.88
N LEU A 7 19.75 20.45 37.15
CA LEU A 7 19.59 21.07 35.83
C LEU A 7 19.48 20.00 34.71
N THR A 8 20.19 18.89 34.87
CA THR A 8 20.19 17.76 33.92
C THR A 8 18.95 16.88 34.06
N THR A 9 18.47 16.65 35.28
CA THR A 9 17.18 15.97 35.55
C THR A 9 15.99 16.80 35.06
N ALA A 10 16.01 18.13 35.22
CA ALA A 10 15.01 19.02 34.64
C ALA A 10 15.01 18.98 33.10
N SER A 11 16.18 18.94 32.46
CA SER A 11 16.30 18.84 30.99
C SER A 11 15.76 17.53 30.44
N LEU A 12 15.95 16.42 31.16
CA LEU A 12 15.42 15.10 30.80
C LEU A 12 13.88 15.04 30.91
N ILE A 13 13.33 15.67 31.95
CA ILE A 13 11.87 15.79 32.17
C ILE A 13 11.23 16.70 31.12
N VAL A 14 11.88 17.82 30.78
CA VAL A 14 11.45 18.72 29.69
C VAL A 14 11.45 17.98 28.35
N PHE A 15 12.44 17.11 28.08
CA PHE A 15 12.45 16.28 26.86
C PHE A 15 11.36 15.18 26.85
N LEU A 16 11.03 14.58 28.01
CA LEU A 16 9.93 13.63 28.18
C LEU A 16 8.54 14.27 27.97
N VAL A 17 8.37 15.52 28.38
CA VAL A 17 7.17 16.34 28.18
C VAL A 17 7.09 16.87 26.74
N LEU A 18 8.24 17.17 26.11
CA LEU A 18 8.33 17.65 24.73
C LEU A 18 8.38 16.56 23.66
N LEU A 19 8.45 15.27 24.01
CA LEU A 19 8.23 14.20 23.03
C LEU A 19 6.82 14.43 22.44
N PRO A 20 6.72 14.87 21.18
CA PRO A 20 5.44 15.17 20.59
C PRO A 20 4.67 13.86 20.64
N ILE A 21 3.53 13.87 21.32
CA ILE A 21 2.54 12.86 21.00
C ILE A 21 2.20 13.15 19.55
N SER A 22 2.59 12.26 18.64
CA SER A 22 2.16 12.35 17.24
C SER A 22 0.68 11.95 17.17
N TYR A 23 -0.17 12.73 17.84
CA TYR A 23 -1.60 12.78 17.58
C TYR A 23 -1.76 13.63 16.32
N GLY A 24 -1.86 12.96 15.18
CA GLY A 24 -2.41 13.53 13.95
C GLY A 24 -1.71 14.78 13.41
N GLY A 25 -0.45 14.64 12.99
CA GLY A 25 0.19 15.68 12.17
C GLY A 25 -0.62 15.96 10.89
N SER A 26 -0.56 17.19 10.37
CA SER A 26 -1.08 17.50 9.04
C SER A 26 -0.30 16.74 7.97
N VAL A 27 -0.92 16.49 6.82
CA VAL A 27 -0.22 15.95 5.64
C VAL A 27 0.82 17.00 5.20
N PRO A 28 2.13 16.65 5.11
CA PRO A 28 3.14 17.58 4.62
C PRO A 28 2.87 17.99 3.18
N GLU A 29 3.28 19.20 2.78
CA GLU A 29 3.09 19.68 1.41
C GLU A 29 3.67 18.73 0.35
N SER A 30 4.80 18.09 0.65
CA SER A 30 5.44 17.10 -0.22
C SER A 30 4.58 15.87 -0.50
N ASP A 31 3.65 15.55 0.39
CA ASP A 31 2.80 14.36 0.31
C ASP A 31 1.42 14.67 -0.28
N ILE A 32 1.03 15.95 -0.39
CA ILE A 32 -0.33 16.35 -0.81
C ILE A 32 -0.68 15.74 -2.16
N ASP A 33 0.16 15.95 -3.18
CA ASP A 33 -0.15 15.48 -4.53
C ASP A 33 -0.17 13.93 -4.61
N LEU A 34 0.63 13.25 -3.78
CA LEU A 34 0.67 11.78 -3.67
C LEU A 34 -0.60 11.23 -3.00
N VAL A 35 -1.10 11.91 -1.96
CA VAL A 35 -2.34 11.55 -1.25
C VAL A 35 -3.58 11.92 -2.06
N GLU A 36 -3.52 12.95 -2.90
CA GLU A 36 -4.62 13.33 -3.79
C GLU A 36 -4.76 12.41 -5.00
N PHE A 37 -3.66 11.87 -5.54
CA PHE A 37 -3.70 11.05 -6.76
C PHE A 37 -4.69 9.86 -6.70
N PRO A 38 -4.75 9.08 -5.60
CA PRO A 38 -5.70 7.98 -5.45
C PRO A 38 -7.16 8.38 -5.61
N LEU A 39 -7.57 9.63 -5.31
CA LEU A 39 -8.97 10.09 -5.46
C LEU A 39 -9.54 9.80 -6.84
N ASN A 40 -8.71 9.74 -7.89
CA ASN A 40 -9.16 9.31 -9.21
C ASN A 40 -9.80 7.91 -9.16
N LEU A 41 -9.08 6.93 -8.61
CA LEU A 41 -9.53 5.55 -8.49
C LEU A 41 -10.68 5.42 -7.49
N GLU A 42 -10.61 6.12 -6.36
CA GLU A 42 -11.71 6.14 -5.37
C GLU A 42 -13.03 6.63 -5.99
N PHE A 43 -12.99 7.67 -6.84
CA PHE A 43 -14.18 8.12 -7.57
C PHE A 43 -14.67 7.07 -8.58
N LEU A 44 -13.74 6.43 -9.30
CA LEU A 44 -14.07 5.39 -10.27
C LEU A 44 -14.79 4.22 -9.60
N GLU A 45 -14.27 3.76 -8.48
CA GLU A 45 -14.78 2.61 -7.72
C GLU A 45 -16.08 2.95 -7.01
N ALA A 46 -16.16 4.10 -6.32
CA ALA A 46 -17.38 4.57 -5.68
C ALA A 46 -18.55 4.64 -6.68
N GLU A 47 -18.33 5.29 -7.83
CA GLU A 47 -19.38 5.38 -8.86
C GLU A 47 -19.75 4.01 -9.41
N PHE A 48 -18.76 3.19 -9.79
CA PHE A 48 -19.05 1.89 -10.40
C PHE A 48 -19.82 0.96 -9.45
N PHE A 49 -19.43 0.88 -8.17
CA PHE A 49 -20.10 0.04 -7.19
C PHE A 49 -21.46 0.58 -6.75
N LEU A 50 -21.61 1.91 -6.58
CA LEU A 50 -22.91 2.51 -6.27
C LEU A 50 -23.92 2.29 -7.40
N TRP A 51 -23.52 2.58 -8.64
CA TRP A 51 -24.38 2.36 -9.79
C TRP A 51 -24.71 0.88 -9.97
N GLY A 52 -23.71 0.00 -9.91
CA GLY A 52 -23.91 -1.44 -10.05
C GLY A 52 -24.88 -2.03 -9.03
N SER A 53 -24.74 -1.67 -7.75
CA SER A 53 -25.58 -2.21 -6.67
C SER A 53 -26.94 -1.52 -6.53
N GLN A 54 -26.98 -0.18 -6.59
CA GLN A 54 -28.16 0.61 -6.26
C GLN A 54 -28.85 1.24 -7.46
N GLY A 55 -28.09 1.61 -8.49
CA GLY A 55 -28.60 2.29 -9.69
C GLY A 55 -28.58 3.82 -9.60
N TYR A 56 -27.79 4.38 -8.70
CA TYR A 56 -27.49 5.81 -8.57
C TYR A 56 -26.06 5.99 -8.05
N GLY A 57 -25.48 7.19 -8.21
CA GLY A 57 -24.07 7.47 -7.89
C GLY A 57 -23.87 8.38 -6.67
N LEU A 58 -22.67 8.95 -6.55
CA LEU A 58 -22.30 9.82 -5.42
C LEU A 58 -23.21 11.03 -5.27
N ASP A 59 -23.74 11.56 -6.38
CA ASP A 59 -24.59 12.75 -6.36
C ASP A 59 -25.92 12.54 -5.62
N THR A 60 -26.31 11.29 -5.39
CA THR A 60 -27.48 10.94 -4.55
C THR A 60 -27.09 10.67 -3.10
N VAL A 61 -25.96 10.00 -2.86
CA VAL A 61 -25.62 9.46 -1.52
C VAL A 61 -24.71 10.39 -0.72
N ALA A 62 -23.83 11.11 -1.41
CA ALA A 62 -22.80 11.96 -0.80
C ALA A 62 -22.35 13.06 -1.79
N ALA A 63 -23.29 13.89 -2.26
CA ALA A 63 -23.07 14.87 -3.32
C ALA A 63 -21.93 15.86 -3.01
N ASN A 64 -21.67 16.16 -1.74
CA ASN A 64 -20.57 17.01 -1.32
C ASN A 64 -19.19 16.44 -1.68
N LEU A 65 -19.04 15.11 -1.72
CA LEU A 65 -17.76 14.46 -2.02
C LEU A 65 -17.37 14.53 -3.50
N SER A 66 -18.34 14.70 -4.42
CA SER A 66 -18.04 14.88 -5.84
C SER A 66 -17.41 16.25 -6.14
N LYS A 67 -17.52 17.19 -5.19
CA LYS A 67 -17.05 18.59 -5.26
C LYS A 67 -17.46 19.29 -6.57
N GLY A 68 -18.68 19.01 -7.03
CA GLY A 68 -19.25 19.58 -8.25
C GLY A 68 -18.70 19.00 -9.55
N GLY A 69 -17.95 17.89 -9.51
CA GLY A 69 -17.53 17.17 -10.71
C GLY A 69 -18.72 16.55 -11.47
N PRO A 70 -18.62 16.34 -12.79
CA PRO A 70 -19.73 15.82 -13.59
C PRO A 70 -20.07 14.36 -13.25
N PRO A 71 -21.35 13.94 -13.35
CA PRO A 71 -21.75 12.54 -13.15
C PRO A 71 -21.10 11.60 -14.18
N PRO A 72 -20.92 10.31 -13.85
CA PRO A 72 -20.37 9.35 -14.79
C PRO A 72 -21.32 9.12 -15.98
N VAL A 73 -20.76 8.79 -17.13
CA VAL A 73 -21.51 8.46 -18.35
C VAL A 73 -21.72 6.95 -18.44
N GLY A 74 -22.95 6.55 -18.75
CA GLY A 74 -23.29 5.16 -19.11
C GLY A 74 -23.31 4.16 -17.95
N ALA A 75 -23.12 4.62 -16.72
CA ALA A 75 -23.30 3.81 -15.53
C ALA A 75 -24.77 3.38 -15.38
N ARG A 76 -25.02 2.17 -14.90
CA ARG A 76 -26.38 1.66 -14.67
C ARG A 76 -26.42 0.62 -13.57
N LYS A 77 -27.64 0.30 -13.12
CA LYS A 77 -27.88 -0.82 -12.21
C LYS A 77 -27.54 -2.14 -12.89
N ALA A 78 -26.75 -2.97 -12.20
CA ALA A 78 -26.44 -4.32 -12.65
C ALA A 78 -27.50 -5.32 -12.17
N THR A 79 -27.69 -6.40 -12.93
CA THR A 79 -28.52 -7.53 -12.51
C THR A 79 -27.73 -8.42 -11.54
N LEU A 80 -27.76 -8.09 -10.27
CA LEU A 80 -27.02 -8.81 -9.22
C LEU A 80 -27.98 -9.69 -8.39
N ASP A 81 -27.52 -10.89 -8.03
CA ASP A 81 -28.21 -11.68 -6.99
C ASP A 81 -28.07 -10.98 -5.63
N PRO A 82 -28.94 -11.29 -4.63
CA PRO A 82 -28.94 -10.58 -3.36
C PRO A 82 -27.61 -10.57 -2.63
N PHE A 83 -26.83 -11.65 -2.72
CA PHE A 83 -25.54 -11.76 -2.05
C PHE A 83 -24.49 -10.87 -2.73
N ILE A 84 -24.34 -10.97 -4.06
CA ILE A 84 -23.38 -10.12 -4.77
C ILE A 84 -23.77 -8.65 -4.67
N ARG A 85 -25.06 -8.32 -4.75
CA ARG A 85 -25.54 -6.94 -4.57
C ARG A 85 -25.15 -6.37 -3.22
N ASP A 86 -25.31 -7.16 -2.15
CA ASP A 86 -24.95 -6.74 -0.79
C ASP A 86 -23.44 -6.51 -0.67
N VAL A 87 -22.61 -7.45 -1.15
CA VAL A 87 -21.14 -7.30 -1.15
C VAL A 87 -20.70 -6.05 -1.91
N ILE A 88 -21.21 -5.84 -3.14
CA ILE A 88 -20.86 -4.65 -3.94
C ILE A 88 -21.36 -3.36 -3.29
N TYR A 89 -22.50 -3.38 -2.59
CA TYR A 89 -22.97 -2.21 -1.86
C TYR A 89 -22.08 -1.89 -0.65
N GLN A 90 -21.57 -2.89 0.05
CA GLN A 90 -20.58 -2.68 1.11
C GLN A 90 -19.32 -1.99 0.56
N PHE A 91 -18.82 -2.45 -0.59
CA PHE A 91 -17.66 -1.80 -1.25
C PHE A 91 -17.98 -0.35 -1.61
N ALA A 92 -19.13 -0.10 -2.21
CA ALA A 92 -19.58 1.26 -2.53
C ALA A 92 -19.56 2.21 -1.33
N LEU A 93 -19.98 1.74 -0.15
CA LEU A 93 -19.95 2.53 1.09
C LEU A 93 -18.52 2.73 1.63
N GLN A 94 -17.64 1.75 1.44
CA GLN A 94 -16.22 1.85 1.80
C GLN A 94 -15.51 2.90 0.93
N GLU A 95 -15.77 2.93 -0.38
CA GLU A 95 -15.21 3.96 -1.29
C GLU A 95 -15.66 5.37 -0.93
N ILE A 96 -16.92 5.54 -0.51
CA ILE A 96 -17.40 6.81 0.06
C ILE A 96 -16.58 7.19 1.31
N GLY A 97 -16.26 6.19 2.14
CA GLY A 97 -15.38 6.33 3.30
C GLY A 97 -13.96 6.76 2.92
N HIS A 98 -13.37 6.15 1.91
CA HIS A 98 -12.04 6.47 1.40
C HIS A 98 -11.97 7.91 0.85
N LEU A 99 -12.94 8.30 0.01
CA LEU A 99 -13.09 9.68 -0.47
C LEU A 99 -13.13 10.66 0.70
N ARG A 100 -13.96 10.38 1.73
CA ARG A 100 -14.06 11.22 2.93
C ARG A 100 -12.75 11.26 3.71
N ALA A 101 -12.07 10.12 3.87
CA ALA A 101 -10.82 10.02 4.61
C ALA A 101 -9.73 10.88 3.95
N ILE A 102 -9.56 10.77 2.64
CA ILE A 102 -8.58 11.56 1.88
C ILE A 102 -8.97 13.05 1.92
N GLN A 103 -10.21 13.40 1.56
CA GLN A 103 -10.66 14.80 1.51
C GLN A 103 -10.73 15.48 2.89
N SER A 104 -10.68 14.72 3.99
CA SER A 104 -10.52 15.28 5.35
C SER A 104 -9.09 15.73 5.67
N LYS A 105 -8.10 15.26 4.89
CA LYS A 105 -6.67 15.50 5.13
C LYS A 105 -6.00 16.36 4.08
N VAL A 106 -6.53 16.36 2.86
CA VAL A 106 -6.06 17.20 1.75
C VAL A 106 -7.24 17.89 1.09
N LYS A 107 -6.96 18.95 0.32
CA LYS A 107 -8.00 19.70 -0.39
C LYS A 107 -8.77 18.77 -1.32
N GLY A 108 -8.07 17.94 -2.10
CA GLY A 108 -8.67 17.10 -3.13
C GLY A 108 -9.25 17.92 -4.29
N PHE A 109 -9.74 17.22 -5.31
CA PHE A 109 -10.25 17.82 -6.55
C PHE A 109 -11.66 17.32 -6.89
N PRO A 110 -12.40 18.04 -7.76
CA PRO A 110 -13.67 17.56 -8.28
C PRO A 110 -13.55 16.21 -8.97
N ARG A 111 -14.58 15.36 -8.83
CA ARG A 111 -14.69 14.08 -9.54
C ARG A 111 -14.39 14.30 -11.03
N PRO A 112 -13.43 13.56 -11.64
CA PRO A 112 -13.19 13.64 -13.07
C PRO A 112 -14.39 13.07 -13.85
N LEU A 113 -14.55 13.43 -15.13
CA LEU A 113 -15.53 12.77 -15.99
C LEU A 113 -15.15 11.30 -16.17
N LEU A 114 -16.04 10.41 -15.74
CA LEU A 114 -15.86 8.96 -15.85
C LEU A 114 -16.74 8.37 -16.95
N ASN A 115 -16.20 7.44 -17.73
CA ASN A 115 -16.97 6.65 -18.69
C ASN A 115 -17.15 5.22 -18.15
N LEU A 116 -18.31 4.96 -17.56
CA LEU A 116 -18.69 3.67 -16.98
C LEU A 116 -19.64 2.89 -17.90
N SER A 117 -19.75 3.28 -19.16
CA SER A 117 -20.62 2.60 -20.13
C SER A 117 -20.21 1.14 -20.36
N ALA A 118 -21.19 0.30 -20.71
CA ALA A 118 -20.92 -1.07 -21.13
C ALA A 118 -19.94 -1.12 -22.31
N ALA A 119 -19.97 -0.14 -23.22
CA ALA A 119 -19.03 -0.03 -24.33
C ALA A 119 -17.57 0.15 -23.84
N SER A 120 -17.33 0.99 -22.83
CA SER A 120 -15.99 1.17 -22.26
C SER A 120 -15.43 -0.12 -21.66
N PHE A 121 -16.26 -0.88 -20.94
CA PHE A 121 -15.86 -2.19 -20.41
C PHE A 121 -15.71 -3.24 -21.53
N ALA A 122 -16.52 -3.18 -22.57
CA ALA A 122 -16.35 -4.01 -23.77
C ALA A 122 -14.99 -3.76 -24.43
N ASP A 123 -14.57 -2.51 -24.57
CA ASP A 123 -13.27 -2.16 -25.17
C ASP A 123 -12.09 -2.70 -24.34
N VAL A 124 -12.19 -2.62 -23.00
CA VAL A 124 -11.20 -3.23 -22.10
C VAL A 124 -11.11 -4.74 -22.34
N MET A 125 -12.25 -5.45 -22.38
CA MET A 125 -12.23 -6.88 -22.63
C MET A 125 -11.74 -7.19 -24.05
N ASN A 126 -12.15 -6.42 -25.05
CA ASN A 126 -11.68 -6.60 -26.43
C ASN A 126 -10.15 -6.50 -26.52
N SER A 127 -9.55 -5.54 -25.80
CA SER A 127 -8.09 -5.40 -25.70
C SER A 127 -7.44 -6.57 -24.96
N ALA A 128 -8.04 -7.06 -23.87
CA ALA A 128 -7.54 -8.22 -23.13
C ALA A 128 -7.56 -9.50 -23.98
N PHE A 129 -8.55 -9.64 -24.87
CA PHE A 129 -8.67 -10.77 -25.78
C PHE A 129 -7.94 -10.58 -27.11
N GLY A 130 -7.49 -9.36 -27.43
CA GLY A 130 -6.90 -9.00 -28.72
C GLY A 130 -7.90 -9.03 -29.88
N LYS A 131 -9.20 -9.08 -29.59
CA LYS A 131 -10.30 -9.12 -30.57
C LYS A 131 -11.63 -8.72 -29.92
N PRO A 132 -12.60 -8.22 -30.70
CA PRO A 132 -13.95 -8.01 -30.22
C PRO A 132 -14.60 -9.30 -29.70
N LEU A 133 -15.20 -9.24 -28.52
CA LEU A 133 -16.10 -10.27 -28.02
C LEU A 133 -17.49 -10.09 -28.64
N ASN A 134 -18.15 -11.21 -28.94
CA ASN A 134 -19.52 -11.23 -29.47
C ASN A 134 -20.42 -12.07 -28.57
N PRO A 135 -21.49 -11.50 -27.97
CA PRO A 135 -21.84 -10.08 -27.95
C PRO A 135 -20.79 -9.24 -27.17
N PRO A 136 -20.78 -7.90 -27.33
CA PRO A 136 -19.90 -7.02 -26.55
C PRO A 136 -20.01 -7.31 -25.05
N PHE A 137 -18.89 -7.26 -24.33
CA PHE A 137 -18.90 -7.51 -22.89
C PHE A 137 -19.68 -6.43 -22.16
N ASP A 138 -20.66 -6.88 -21.38
CA ASP A 138 -21.51 -6.03 -20.61
C ASP A 138 -21.31 -6.28 -19.11
N PRO A 139 -20.73 -5.33 -18.35
CA PRO A 139 -20.47 -5.50 -16.92
C PRO A 139 -21.77 -5.56 -16.10
N TYR A 140 -22.89 -5.04 -16.61
CA TYR A 140 -24.14 -4.93 -15.87
C TYR A 140 -25.10 -6.09 -16.11
N ALA A 141 -24.76 -7.01 -17.01
CA ALA A 141 -25.65 -8.08 -17.46
C ALA A 141 -26.01 -9.07 -16.35
N ASN A 142 -25.06 -9.41 -15.48
CA ASN A 142 -25.23 -10.36 -14.38
C ASN A 142 -24.09 -10.24 -13.35
N GLY A 143 -24.22 -10.91 -12.20
CA GLY A 143 -23.21 -10.90 -11.14
C GLY A 143 -21.82 -11.40 -11.54
N LEU A 144 -21.69 -12.40 -12.42
CA LEU A 144 -20.38 -12.88 -12.87
C LEU A 144 -19.68 -11.85 -13.76
N ASN A 145 -20.41 -11.24 -14.70
CA ASN A 145 -19.88 -10.16 -15.51
C ASN A 145 -19.48 -8.96 -14.65
N PHE A 146 -20.29 -8.61 -13.65
CA PHE A 146 -19.98 -7.50 -12.76
C PHE A 146 -18.73 -7.77 -11.91
N LEU A 147 -18.54 -9.00 -11.41
CA LEU A 147 -17.31 -9.39 -10.70
C LEU A 147 -16.08 -9.38 -11.62
N LEU A 148 -16.20 -9.84 -12.88
CA LEU A 148 -15.12 -9.78 -13.86
C LEU A 148 -14.76 -8.33 -14.24
N ALA A 149 -15.75 -7.45 -14.33
CA ALA A 149 -15.55 -6.03 -14.53
C ALA A 149 -14.89 -5.38 -13.31
N SER A 150 -15.34 -5.75 -12.11
CA SER A 150 -14.75 -5.32 -10.84
C SER A 150 -13.29 -5.77 -10.76
N TYR A 151 -12.95 -6.99 -11.20
CA TYR A 151 -11.56 -7.46 -11.22
C TYR A 151 -10.59 -6.56 -12.00
N VAL A 152 -11.07 -5.72 -12.92
CA VAL A 152 -10.25 -4.76 -13.69
C VAL A 152 -9.72 -3.61 -12.81
N ILE A 153 -10.47 -3.16 -11.80
CA ILE A 153 -10.28 -1.83 -11.18
C ILE A 153 -9.53 -1.87 -9.82
N PRO A 154 -10.03 -2.48 -8.73
CA PRO A 154 -9.49 -2.30 -7.37
C PRO A 154 -8.04 -2.74 -7.21
N TYR A 155 -7.63 -3.77 -7.95
CA TYR A 155 -6.23 -4.20 -7.96
C TYR A 155 -5.27 -3.10 -8.49
N VAL A 156 -5.74 -2.19 -9.34
CA VAL A 156 -4.96 -1.02 -9.76
C VAL A 156 -4.86 0.01 -8.62
N GLY A 157 -5.93 0.19 -7.83
CA GLY A 157 -5.98 1.00 -6.61
C GLY A 157 -4.94 0.58 -5.57
N LEU A 158 -5.04 -0.66 -5.09
CA LEU A 158 -4.13 -1.18 -4.06
C LEU A 158 -2.66 -1.12 -4.49
N THR A 159 -2.35 -1.46 -5.75
CA THR A 159 -0.96 -1.41 -6.23
C THR A 159 -0.42 0.01 -6.34
N GLY A 160 -1.30 1.00 -6.53
CA GLY A 160 -0.97 2.42 -6.42
C GLY A 160 -0.63 2.86 -5.00
N TYR A 161 -1.34 2.37 -3.99
CA TYR A 161 -1.01 2.63 -2.60
C TYR A 161 0.35 2.01 -2.20
N VAL A 162 0.63 0.77 -2.62
CA VAL A 162 1.94 0.14 -2.41
C VAL A 162 3.05 0.97 -3.07
N GLY A 163 2.84 1.47 -4.30
CA GLY A 163 3.81 2.32 -4.99
C GLY A 163 3.98 3.73 -4.40
N THR A 164 2.95 4.23 -3.72
CA THR A 164 2.97 5.54 -3.06
C THR A 164 3.71 5.51 -1.73
N ASN A 165 3.56 4.43 -0.96
CA ASN A 165 4.10 4.28 0.39
C ASN A 165 5.58 4.69 0.58
N PRO A 166 6.53 4.27 -0.28
CA PRO A 166 7.95 4.63 -0.11
C PRO A 166 8.23 6.14 -0.29
N ASN A 167 7.34 6.87 -0.96
CA ASN A 167 7.54 8.28 -1.30
C ASN A 167 6.94 9.24 -0.26
N LEU A 168 6.11 8.74 0.65
CA LEU A 168 5.50 9.55 1.71
C LEU A 168 6.51 9.89 2.80
N GLN A 169 6.48 11.13 3.28
CA GLN A 169 7.34 11.59 4.37
C GLN A 169 6.59 11.60 5.71
N GLY A 170 5.35 12.10 5.71
CA GLY A 170 4.55 12.32 6.90
C GLY A 170 3.98 11.05 7.51
N ALA A 171 4.06 10.93 8.84
CA ALA A 171 3.44 9.82 9.56
C ALA A 171 1.92 9.78 9.36
N ALA A 172 1.26 10.93 9.26
CA ALA A 172 -0.17 11.04 8.99
C ALA A 172 -0.53 10.52 7.59
N SER A 173 0.26 10.87 6.56
CA SER A 173 0.11 10.38 5.20
C SER A 173 0.30 8.86 5.15
N LYS A 174 1.36 8.34 5.78
CA LYS A 174 1.65 6.90 5.87
C LYS A 174 0.52 6.15 6.57
N ARG A 175 -0.01 6.69 7.68
CA ARG A 175 -1.14 6.08 8.39
C ARG A 175 -2.40 6.07 7.53
N LEU A 176 -2.72 7.17 6.86
CA LEU A 176 -3.87 7.25 5.96
C LEU A 176 -3.75 6.22 4.82
N VAL A 177 -2.64 6.27 4.08
CA VAL A 177 -2.43 5.37 2.92
C VAL A 177 -2.35 3.91 3.34
N ALA A 178 -1.71 3.57 4.46
CA ALA A 178 -1.69 2.20 4.96
C ALA A 178 -3.08 1.69 5.38
N GLY A 179 -3.91 2.57 5.96
CA GLY A 179 -5.29 2.24 6.31
C GLY A 179 -6.16 1.96 5.09
N LEU A 180 -6.05 2.80 4.06
CA LEU A 180 -6.75 2.62 2.78
C LEU A 180 -6.31 1.31 2.09
N LEU A 181 -4.98 1.10 1.98
CA LEU A 181 -4.40 -0.11 1.40
C LEU A 181 -4.96 -1.41 2.01
N GLY A 182 -5.20 -1.43 3.32
CA GLY A 182 -5.74 -2.61 4.00
C GLY A 182 -7.15 -2.98 3.53
N VAL A 183 -8.03 -2.00 3.38
CA VAL A 183 -9.42 -2.21 2.94
C VAL A 183 -9.47 -2.60 1.46
N GLU A 184 -8.74 -1.86 0.62
CA GLU A 184 -8.56 -2.14 -0.82
C GLU A 184 -8.08 -3.57 -1.09
N SER A 185 -7.07 -4.01 -0.32
CA SER A 185 -6.56 -5.38 -0.41
C SER A 185 -7.62 -6.41 -0.02
N GLY A 186 -8.47 -6.10 0.96
CA GLY A 186 -9.60 -6.94 1.35
C GLY A 186 -10.66 -7.06 0.27
N GLN A 187 -10.99 -5.96 -0.41
CA GLN A 187 -11.95 -5.95 -1.51
C GLN A 187 -11.45 -6.75 -2.72
N ASP A 188 -10.19 -6.56 -3.13
CA ASP A 188 -9.57 -7.38 -4.18
C ASP A 188 -9.58 -8.87 -3.80
N ALA A 189 -9.24 -9.21 -2.56
CA ALA A 189 -9.27 -10.59 -2.08
C ALA A 189 -10.68 -11.20 -2.15
N VAL A 190 -11.73 -10.45 -1.79
CA VAL A 190 -13.12 -10.91 -1.89
C VAL A 190 -13.52 -11.12 -3.35
N ILE A 191 -13.23 -10.17 -4.25
CA ILE A 191 -13.52 -10.31 -5.69
C ILE A 191 -12.81 -11.54 -6.24
N ARG A 192 -11.51 -11.68 -5.95
CA ARG A 192 -10.70 -12.82 -6.38
C ARG A 192 -11.24 -14.14 -5.84
N ALA A 193 -11.62 -14.22 -4.57
CA ALA A 193 -12.18 -15.44 -3.97
C ALA A 193 -13.52 -15.83 -4.60
N LEU A 194 -14.41 -14.86 -4.83
CA LEU A 194 -15.72 -15.10 -5.46
C LEU A 194 -15.58 -15.59 -6.91
N LEU A 195 -14.62 -15.04 -7.66
CA LEU A 195 -14.29 -15.51 -9.00
C LEU A 195 -13.54 -16.85 -8.98
N TYR A 196 -12.65 -17.07 -8.01
CA TYR A 196 -11.86 -18.30 -7.88
C TYR A 196 -12.76 -19.52 -7.65
N ARG A 197 -13.82 -19.37 -6.84
CA ARG A 197 -14.86 -20.39 -6.67
C ARG A 197 -15.50 -20.82 -8.00
N LYS A 198 -15.48 -19.95 -9.00
CA LYS A 198 -16.01 -20.15 -10.35
C LYS A 198 -14.91 -20.29 -11.40
N ALA A 199 -13.64 -20.50 -11.03
CA ALA A 199 -12.50 -20.44 -11.95
C ALA A 199 -12.66 -21.32 -13.20
N ALA A 200 -13.20 -22.53 -13.06
CA ALA A 200 -13.44 -23.47 -14.15
C ALA A 200 -14.78 -23.24 -14.89
N ALA A 201 -15.68 -22.41 -14.36
CA ALA A 201 -16.95 -22.12 -15.00
C ALA A 201 -16.72 -21.30 -16.28
N LYS A 202 -17.49 -21.60 -17.33
CA LYS A 202 -17.48 -20.83 -18.57
C LYS A 202 -18.35 -19.59 -18.41
N VAL A 203 -17.82 -18.44 -18.78
CA VAL A 203 -18.56 -17.19 -18.87
C VAL A 203 -19.45 -17.27 -20.10
N HIS A 204 -20.76 -17.37 -19.89
CA HIS A 204 -21.74 -17.36 -20.97
C HIS A 204 -21.90 -15.94 -21.55
N PRO A 205 -22.00 -15.78 -22.88
CA PRO A 205 -22.03 -16.81 -23.94
C PRO A 205 -20.65 -17.13 -24.55
N TYR A 206 -19.57 -16.57 -24.01
CA TYR A 206 -18.22 -16.63 -24.63
C TYR A 206 -17.59 -18.02 -24.65
N GLY A 207 -18.01 -18.92 -23.75
CA GLY A 207 -17.47 -20.28 -23.67
C GLY A 207 -16.03 -20.34 -23.10
N ILE A 208 -15.54 -19.23 -22.55
CA ILE A 208 -14.19 -19.05 -21.98
C ILE A 208 -14.28 -19.14 -20.46
N THR A 209 -13.30 -19.75 -19.81
CA THR A 209 -13.34 -19.92 -18.35
C THR A 209 -13.10 -18.60 -17.60
N VAL A 210 -13.58 -18.50 -16.36
CA VAL A 210 -13.28 -17.36 -15.47
C VAL A 210 -11.77 -17.23 -15.23
N ALA A 211 -11.05 -18.34 -15.08
CA ALA A 211 -9.59 -18.33 -14.96
C ALA A 211 -8.91 -17.70 -16.19
N ASP A 212 -9.35 -18.04 -17.40
CA ASP A 212 -8.79 -17.47 -18.64
C ASP A 212 -9.14 -15.99 -18.81
N PHE A 213 -10.36 -15.59 -18.42
CA PHE A 213 -10.77 -14.18 -18.40
C PHE A 213 -9.85 -13.35 -17.50
N THR A 214 -9.68 -13.78 -16.25
CA THR A 214 -8.83 -13.07 -15.29
C THR A 214 -7.37 -13.04 -15.72
N TYR A 215 -6.82 -14.15 -16.24
CA TYR A 215 -5.48 -14.19 -16.81
C TYR A 215 -5.28 -13.16 -17.94
N ARG A 216 -6.25 -13.01 -18.85
CA ARG A 216 -6.19 -12.04 -19.94
C ARG A 216 -6.27 -10.60 -19.45
N ILE A 217 -7.15 -10.33 -18.49
CA ILE A 217 -7.25 -9.01 -17.85
C ILE A 217 -5.93 -8.64 -17.17
N SER A 218 -5.31 -9.56 -16.43
CA SER A 218 -4.02 -9.31 -15.78
C SER A 218 -2.91 -9.02 -16.77
N ASN A 219 -2.83 -9.81 -17.86
CA ASN A 219 -1.85 -9.56 -18.92
C ASN A 219 -2.07 -8.21 -19.60
N LEU A 220 -3.32 -7.80 -19.84
CA LEU A 220 -3.61 -6.46 -20.36
C LEU A 220 -3.05 -5.38 -19.42
N ARG A 221 -3.29 -5.46 -18.11
CA ARG A 221 -2.78 -4.48 -17.15
C ARG A 221 -1.26 -4.42 -17.11
N ASN A 222 -0.59 -5.56 -17.21
CA ASN A 222 0.87 -5.63 -17.30
C ASN A 222 1.39 -4.96 -18.58
N ASN A 223 0.76 -5.25 -19.72
CA ASN A 223 1.11 -4.69 -21.02
C ASN A 223 0.92 -3.17 -21.07
N LEU A 224 -0.22 -2.67 -20.56
CA LEU A 224 -0.52 -1.24 -20.52
C LEU A 224 0.41 -0.50 -19.55
N GLY A 225 0.76 -1.12 -18.42
CA GLY A 225 1.70 -0.53 -17.45
C GLY A 225 3.12 -0.36 -17.99
N LYS A 226 3.56 -1.21 -18.93
CA LYS A 226 4.91 -1.21 -19.55
C LYS A 226 6.07 -1.34 -18.55
N SER A 227 5.87 -2.13 -17.49
CA SER A 227 6.80 -2.23 -16.35
C SER A 227 6.86 -3.65 -15.77
N GLY A 228 6.83 -4.64 -16.66
CA GLY A 228 6.90 -6.04 -16.29
C GLY A 228 5.64 -6.59 -15.61
N LEU A 229 5.83 -7.70 -14.89
CA LEU A 229 4.76 -8.42 -14.19
C LEU A 229 4.41 -7.71 -12.88
N LYS A 230 3.19 -7.18 -12.80
CA LYS A 230 2.65 -6.54 -11.58
C LYS A 230 1.23 -7.01 -11.26
N ASP A 231 0.79 -8.07 -11.92
CA ASP A 231 -0.51 -8.68 -11.76
C ASP A 231 -0.52 -10.09 -12.36
N GLU A 232 -1.34 -10.94 -11.78
CA GLU A 232 -1.49 -12.32 -12.16
C GLU A 232 -2.96 -12.76 -12.03
N GLY A 233 -3.38 -13.62 -12.96
CA GLY A 233 -4.70 -14.22 -12.96
C GLY A 233 -4.91 -15.19 -11.78
N LEU A 234 -6.13 -15.68 -11.63
CA LEU A 234 -6.55 -16.53 -10.51
C LEU A 234 -5.90 -17.92 -10.47
N VAL A 235 -5.36 -18.36 -11.60
CA VAL A 235 -4.66 -19.64 -11.74
C VAL A 235 -3.33 -19.38 -12.44
N VAL A 236 -2.25 -19.84 -11.82
CA VAL A 236 -0.88 -19.69 -12.33
C VAL A 236 -0.16 -21.05 -12.36
N PRO A 237 0.93 -21.18 -13.13
CA PRO A 237 1.84 -22.31 -12.99
C PRO A 237 2.43 -22.36 -11.56
N PRO A 238 2.68 -23.55 -10.98
CA PRO A 238 3.18 -23.69 -9.61
C PRO A 238 4.37 -22.80 -9.27
N VAL A 239 5.34 -22.67 -10.19
CA VAL A 239 6.55 -21.85 -10.04
C VAL A 239 6.28 -20.36 -9.79
N ARG A 240 5.09 -19.87 -10.14
CA ARG A 240 4.66 -18.48 -9.88
C ARG A 240 3.74 -18.35 -8.67
N GLY A 241 3.15 -19.45 -8.20
CA GLY A 241 2.34 -19.43 -6.99
C GLY A 241 3.21 -19.27 -5.74
N ALA A 242 2.53 -19.12 -4.60
CA ALA A 242 3.17 -18.95 -3.31
C ALA A 242 4.19 -20.06 -3.04
N GLU A 243 5.41 -19.66 -2.66
CA GLU A 243 6.55 -20.56 -2.41
C GLU A 243 6.89 -21.50 -3.60
N GLY A 244 6.44 -21.18 -4.81
CA GLY A 244 6.59 -22.04 -5.98
C GLY A 244 5.75 -23.32 -5.94
N LYS A 245 4.72 -23.39 -5.07
CA LYS A 245 4.00 -24.64 -4.73
C LYS A 245 2.51 -24.60 -5.01
N SER A 246 1.90 -23.44 -5.25
CA SER A 246 0.45 -23.30 -5.45
C SER A 246 0.08 -23.01 -6.90
N ARG A 247 -1.07 -23.54 -7.35
CA ARG A 247 -1.68 -23.13 -8.64
C ARG A 247 -2.75 -22.06 -8.46
N GLY A 248 -3.45 -22.08 -7.33
CA GLY A 248 -4.41 -21.05 -6.97
C GLY A 248 -3.69 -19.76 -6.57
N ASN A 249 -4.21 -18.63 -7.07
CA ASN A 249 -3.62 -17.32 -6.92
C ASN A 249 -4.68 -16.28 -6.52
N VAL A 250 -5.34 -16.55 -5.40
CA VAL A 250 -6.41 -15.68 -4.86
C VAL A 250 -5.84 -14.36 -4.35
N LEU A 251 -4.55 -14.30 -3.99
CA LEU A 251 -3.83 -13.09 -3.65
C LEU A 251 -2.60 -13.03 -4.54
N ALA A 252 -2.51 -12.03 -5.43
CA ALA A 252 -1.35 -11.86 -6.30
C ALA A 252 -0.23 -11.14 -5.55
N GLY A 253 0.97 -11.70 -5.59
CA GLY A 253 2.15 -11.13 -4.96
C GLY A 253 3.43 -11.55 -5.67
N ASP A 254 4.51 -10.85 -5.38
CA ASP A 254 5.83 -11.20 -5.89
C ASP A 254 6.37 -12.50 -5.26
N LYS A 255 7.64 -12.82 -5.54
CA LYS A 255 8.28 -14.04 -5.00
C LYS A 255 8.33 -14.11 -3.46
N PHE A 256 8.10 -12.99 -2.76
CA PHE A 256 8.02 -12.91 -1.31
C PHE A 256 6.58 -12.74 -0.82
N SER A 257 5.59 -12.96 -1.69
CA SER A 257 4.18 -12.69 -1.44
C SER A 257 3.89 -11.23 -1.08
N LEU A 258 4.73 -10.29 -1.53
CA LEU A 258 4.48 -8.85 -1.36
C LEU A 258 3.60 -8.34 -2.50
N ALA A 259 2.64 -7.48 -2.18
CA ALA A 259 1.83 -6.82 -3.18
C ALA A 259 2.69 -5.99 -4.14
N TYR A 260 2.32 -5.95 -5.41
CA TYR A 260 3.09 -5.23 -6.43
C TYR A 260 2.91 -3.71 -6.31
N ALA A 261 3.98 -2.97 -6.60
CA ALA A 261 3.95 -1.51 -6.60
C ALA A 261 3.72 -0.95 -8.02
N ARG A 262 2.74 -0.06 -8.21
CA ARG A 262 2.58 0.72 -9.44
C ARG A 262 2.84 2.21 -9.23
N LYS A 263 3.49 2.83 -10.22
CA LYS A 263 3.69 4.29 -10.29
C LYS A 263 2.45 4.97 -10.89
N PRO A 264 2.24 6.28 -10.63
CA PRO A 264 1.12 7.03 -11.20
C PRO A 264 0.99 6.92 -12.73
N GLU A 265 2.08 7.02 -13.48
CA GLU A 265 2.05 6.88 -14.95
C GLU A 265 1.59 5.51 -15.41
N GLU A 266 1.94 4.45 -14.68
CA GLU A 266 1.53 3.07 -15.00
C GLU A 266 0.01 2.92 -14.78
N ILE A 267 -0.52 3.50 -13.71
CA ILE A 267 -1.95 3.53 -13.40
C ILE A 267 -2.71 4.28 -14.49
N LEU A 268 -2.25 5.48 -14.87
CA LEU A 268 -2.89 6.30 -15.90
C LEU A 268 -2.94 5.57 -17.25
N ARG A 269 -1.85 4.91 -17.66
CA ARG A 269 -1.82 4.09 -18.89
C ARG A 269 -2.88 2.99 -18.89
N ILE A 270 -3.10 2.36 -17.72
CA ILE A 270 -4.08 1.28 -17.56
C ILE A 270 -5.50 1.85 -17.61
N VAL A 271 -5.81 2.86 -16.80
CA VAL A 271 -7.19 3.38 -16.71
C VAL A 271 -7.62 4.20 -17.93
N TYR A 272 -6.67 4.72 -18.71
CA TYR A 272 -6.94 5.32 -20.01
C TYR A 272 -7.09 4.29 -21.13
N GLY A 273 -6.71 3.02 -20.90
CA GLY A 273 -6.82 1.92 -21.85
C GLY A 273 -5.83 1.96 -23.02
N GLY A 274 -5.27 3.12 -23.36
CA GLY A 274 -4.39 3.31 -24.52
C GLY A 274 -2.90 3.04 -24.29
N GLY A 275 -2.48 2.71 -23.06
CA GLY A 275 -1.07 2.45 -22.76
C GLY A 275 -0.19 3.70 -22.80
N SER A 276 -0.80 4.90 -22.72
CA SER A 276 -0.12 6.19 -22.59
C SER A 276 -0.79 7.05 -21.53
N GLU A 277 -0.01 7.51 -20.55
CA GLU A 277 -0.39 8.46 -19.50
C GLU A 277 -0.67 9.87 -20.04
N ARG A 278 -0.30 10.14 -21.30
CA ARG A 278 -0.46 11.44 -21.97
C ARG A 278 -1.72 11.55 -22.81
N ASN A 279 -2.36 10.41 -23.11
CA ASN A 279 -3.50 10.32 -24.01
C ASN A 279 -4.70 9.77 -23.22
N PRO A 280 -5.57 10.64 -22.68
CA PRO A 280 -6.81 10.23 -22.02
C PRO A 280 -7.70 9.36 -22.92
N GLY A 281 -8.52 8.54 -22.28
CA GLY A 281 -9.38 7.56 -22.93
C GLY A 281 -10.00 6.61 -21.90
N GLY A 282 -10.58 5.51 -22.37
CA GLY A 282 -11.13 4.46 -21.51
C GLY A 282 -12.06 5.03 -20.45
N PHE A 283 -11.76 4.74 -19.18
CA PHE A 283 -12.57 5.19 -18.03
C PHE A 283 -12.48 6.70 -17.78
N TYR A 284 -11.47 7.39 -18.33
CA TYR A 284 -11.23 8.83 -18.12
C TYR A 284 -11.14 9.55 -19.47
N PRO A 285 -12.25 9.77 -20.19
CA PRO A 285 -12.25 10.38 -21.52
C PRO A 285 -11.61 11.79 -21.55
N GLN A 286 -11.65 12.53 -20.44
CA GLN A 286 -11.03 13.87 -20.32
C GLN A 286 -9.77 13.87 -19.41
N GLY A 287 -9.30 12.69 -19.03
CA GLY A 287 -8.16 12.48 -18.17
C GLY A 287 -8.47 12.62 -16.69
N ALA A 288 -7.64 11.96 -15.90
CA ALA A 288 -7.63 12.04 -14.44
C ALA A 288 -7.25 13.45 -13.94
N ASN A 289 -7.66 13.75 -12.71
CA ASN A 289 -7.46 15.02 -12.02
C ASN A 289 -6.29 14.97 -11.01
N GLY A 290 -5.96 16.12 -10.43
CA GLY A 290 -4.83 16.30 -9.51
C GLY A 290 -3.54 16.69 -10.22
N ARG A 291 -2.58 17.27 -9.47
CA ARG A 291 -1.34 17.80 -10.06
C ARG A 291 -0.56 16.74 -10.82
N ILE A 292 -0.39 15.55 -10.22
CA ILE A 292 0.36 14.43 -10.84
C ILE A 292 -0.28 14.03 -12.18
N ALA A 293 -1.58 13.71 -12.20
CA ALA A 293 -2.23 13.28 -13.44
C ALA A 293 -2.22 14.37 -14.51
N ARG A 294 -2.52 15.62 -14.12
CA ARG A 294 -2.54 16.75 -15.05
C ARG A 294 -1.14 17.09 -15.58
N SER A 295 -0.07 16.82 -14.84
CA SER A 295 1.29 17.07 -15.31
C SER A 295 1.67 16.27 -16.57
N PHE A 296 1.11 15.06 -16.75
CA PHE A 296 1.35 14.24 -17.94
C PHE A 296 0.62 14.72 -19.19
N LEU A 297 -0.45 15.51 -19.04
CA LEU A 297 -1.25 16.02 -20.16
C LEU A 297 -0.70 17.32 -20.74
N GLN A 298 0.15 18.02 -19.97
CA GLN A 298 0.79 19.23 -20.45
C GLN A 298 1.82 18.86 -21.52
N LYS A 299 1.57 19.30 -22.76
CA LYS A 299 2.63 19.33 -23.77
C LYS A 299 3.77 20.15 -23.20
N SER A 300 4.99 19.59 -23.19
CA SER A 300 6.19 20.40 -22.98
C SER A 300 6.07 21.60 -23.91
N LYS A 301 5.84 22.79 -23.33
CA LYS A 301 6.10 24.02 -24.07
C LYS A 301 7.58 23.90 -24.38
N ALA A 302 7.91 23.52 -25.61
CA ALA A 302 9.25 23.73 -26.12
C ALA A 302 9.53 25.20 -25.81
N LEU A 303 10.42 25.44 -24.84
CA LEU A 303 10.91 26.76 -24.56
C LEU A 303 11.62 27.14 -25.86
N LYS A 304 10.91 27.81 -26.77
CA LYS A 304 11.54 28.60 -27.81
C LYS A 304 12.26 29.69 -27.03
N ILE A 305 13.46 29.38 -26.57
CA ILE A 305 14.47 30.38 -26.32
C ILE A 305 14.72 30.95 -27.72
N THR A 306 13.93 31.95 -28.09
CA THR A 306 14.32 32.87 -29.14
C THR A 306 15.51 33.61 -28.54
N LEU A 307 16.72 33.09 -28.78
CA LEU A 307 17.93 33.87 -28.61
C LEU A 307 17.80 35.04 -29.57
N THR A 308 17.27 36.16 -29.10
CA THR A 308 17.54 37.46 -29.72
C THR A 308 19.04 37.65 -29.63
N PRO A 309 19.77 37.73 -30.77
CA PRO A 309 21.21 37.90 -30.71
C PRO A 309 21.50 39.27 -30.08
N LEU A 310 22.20 39.28 -28.95
CA LEU A 310 22.89 40.49 -28.49
C LEU A 310 23.96 40.83 -29.55
N PRO A 311 24.16 42.10 -29.90
CA PRO A 311 25.22 42.48 -30.84
C PRO A 311 26.58 42.25 -30.16
N LEU A 312 27.30 41.23 -30.62
CA LEU A 312 28.71 41.02 -30.25
C LEU A 312 29.59 41.80 -31.24
N PRO A 313 30.56 42.60 -30.77
CA PRO A 313 31.47 43.33 -31.63
C PRO A 313 32.41 42.38 -32.38
N HIS A 314 32.68 42.74 -33.62
CA HIS A 314 33.55 42.04 -34.57
C HIS A 314 34.92 41.72 -33.96
N PHE A 315 35.23 40.43 -33.82
CA PHE A 315 36.61 39.96 -33.85
C PHE A 315 36.71 38.73 -34.77
N LEU A 316 37.46 38.92 -35.85
CA LEU A 316 37.91 37.92 -36.80
C LEU A 316 38.80 36.88 -36.10
N PHE A 317 38.56 35.58 -36.33
CA PHE A 317 39.61 34.58 -36.62
C PHE A 317 38.98 33.28 -37.18
N PRO A 318 39.57 32.62 -38.18
CA PRO A 318 38.98 31.46 -38.85
C PRO A 318 39.56 30.14 -38.31
N CYS A 319 38.72 29.13 -38.07
CA CYS A 319 39.15 27.74 -38.21
C CYS A 319 37.99 26.77 -38.46
N LYS A 320 38.10 26.04 -39.58
CA LYS A 320 37.22 24.97 -40.04
C LYS A 320 37.44 23.71 -39.18
N TYR A 321 36.38 23.06 -38.72
CA TYR A 321 36.34 21.58 -38.66
C TYR A 321 34.88 21.09 -38.76
N GLN A 322 34.61 20.32 -39.82
CA GLN A 322 33.37 19.56 -39.97
C GLN A 322 33.52 18.20 -39.28
N LEU A 323 32.51 17.80 -38.51
CA LEU A 323 32.32 16.41 -38.08
C LEU A 323 31.00 15.88 -38.64
N LYS A 324 31.15 14.87 -39.50
CA LYS A 324 30.12 14.20 -40.28
C LYS A 324 29.64 12.98 -39.50
N LEU A 325 28.39 12.99 -39.04
CA LEU A 325 27.74 11.83 -38.43
C LEU A 325 27.45 10.77 -39.51
N LYS A 326 28.02 9.57 -39.36
CA LYS A 326 27.70 8.39 -40.19
C LYS A 326 26.87 7.41 -39.38
N LYS A 327 25.67 7.15 -39.89
CA LYS A 327 24.69 6.14 -39.48
C LYS A 327 25.14 4.81 -40.08
N ASN A 328 25.26 3.74 -39.29
CA ASN A 328 25.43 2.38 -39.82
C ASN A 328 24.41 1.43 -39.16
N SER A 329 23.45 1.04 -39.98
CA SER A 329 22.59 -0.14 -39.86
C SER A 329 23.37 -1.37 -40.31
N GLY A 330 23.28 -2.47 -39.56
CA GLY A 330 23.82 -3.77 -39.97
C GLY A 330 23.22 -4.91 -39.14
N SER A 331 22.28 -5.61 -39.74
CA SER A 331 21.70 -6.89 -39.33
C SER A 331 22.66 -8.04 -39.64
N ILE A 332 22.85 -9.01 -38.73
CA ILE A 332 23.31 -10.37 -39.09
C ILE A 332 22.63 -11.39 -38.17
N GLN A 333 21.97 -12.34 -38.83
CA GLN A 333 21.40 -13.58 -38.33
C GLN A 333 22.45 -14.71 -38.37
N ASP A 334 22.19 -15.76 -37.59
CA ASP A 334 22.69 -17.14 -37.70
C ASP A 334 24.11 -17.48 -37.21
N ARG A 335 24.14 -18.27 -36.13
CA ARG A 335 24.92 -19.52 -36.11
C ARG A 335 24.29 -20.56 -35.17
N GLU A 336 24.07 -21.72 -35.78
CA GLU A 336 23.50 -22.96 -35.26
C GLU A 336 24.47 -23.81 -34.41
N LYS A 337 23.84 -24.66 -33.57
CA LYS A 337 24.15 -26.08 -33.24
C LYS A 337 25.38 -26.46 -32.40
N ARG A 338 25.09 -27.06 -31.24
CA ARG A 338 25.44 -28.43 -30.74
C ARG A 338 25.25 -28.40 -29.21
N GLU A 339 24.60 -29.34 -28.52
CA GLU A 339 24.73 -30.80 -28.56
C GLU A 339 23.50 -31.48 -27.93
N GLU A 340 23.08 -32.62 -28.52
CA GLU A 340 22.30 -33.71 -27.89
C GLU A 340 23.09 -34.27 -26.69
N GLY A 341 22.54 -34.80 -25.60
CA GLY A 341 21.35 -35.63 -25.41
C GLY A 341 21.80 -36.86 -24.63
N ASN A 342 21.18 -37.19 -23.50
CA ASN A 342 21.05 -38.59 -23.09
C ASN A 342 19.90 -38.83 -22.11
N ARG A 343 19.26 -39.97 -22.32
CA ARG A 343 17.97 -40.43 -21.80
C ARG A 343 18.21 -41.57 -20.81
N ALA A 344 17.50 -41.59 -19.67
CA ALA A 344 17.09 -42.83 -19.00
C ALA A 344 16.04 -42.58 -17.90
N SER A 345 15.05 -43.45 -17.83
CA SER A 345 14.07 -43.69 -16.75
C SER A 345 13.97 -45.22 -16.60
N PRO A 346 13.16 -45.81 -15.69
CA PRO A 346 12.68 -45.42 -14.36
C PRO A 346 12.95 -46.53 -13.29
N SER A 347 12.71 -46.24 -12.01
CA SER A 347 12.37 -47.29 -11.02
C SER A 347 11.57 -46.75 -9.82
N SER A 348 10.58 -47.55 -9.43
CA SER A 348 9.77 -47.55 -8.19
C SER A 348 9.78 -49.04 -7.71
N PRO A 349 9.23 -49.50 -6.56
CA PRO A 349 8.25 -48.88 -5.64
C PRO A 349 8.43 -49.21 -4.11
N GLY A 350 7.46 -48.77 -3.29
CA GLY A 350 7.17 -49.27 -1.92
C GLY A 350 7.44 -48.23 -0.82
N GLN A 351 6.59 -47.95 0.17
CA GLN A 351 5.56 -48.73 0.86
C GLN A 351 4.37 -47.86 1.31
N LYS A 352 3.27 -48.54 1.67
CA LYS A 352 1.96 -48.07 2.13
C LYS A 352 1.71 -48.53 3.58
N GLU A 353 0.76 -47.84 4.25
CA GLU A 353 -0.08 -48.28 5.39
C GLU A 353 0.57 -48.33 6.81
N LYS A 354 -0.10 -48.11 7.96
CA LYS A 354 -1.51 -47.95 8.42
C LYS A 354 -1.44 -47.35 9.87
N MET A 355 -2.25 -46.35 10.26
CA MET A 355 -3.56 -46.41 10.96
C MET A 355 -3.56 -46.59 12.51
N ALA A 356 -4.32 -45.69 13.15
CA ALA A 356 -5.37 -45.93 14.17
C ALA A 356 -5.08 -45.81 15.69
N GLY A 357 -6.03 -45.11 16.35
CA GLY A 357 -6.46 -45.25 17.76
C GLY A 357 -6.14 -44.02 18.62
N ARG A 358 -6.99 -43.49 19.50
CA ARG A 358 -8.32 -43.89 20.01
C ARG A 358 -8.84 -42.78 20.98
N ASN A 359 -10.15 -42.50 20.97
CA ASN A 359 -11.15 -42.13 22.02
C ASN A 359 -10.75 -41.27 23.25
N ASP A 360 -11.60 -40.60 24.02
CA ASP A 360 -13.04 -40.29 24.06
C ASP A 360 -13.24 -39.24 25.17
N SER A 361 -14.42 -38.62 25.18
CA SER A 361 -15.20 -38.21 26.37
C SER A 361 -14.90 -36.89 27.11
N GLY A 362 -16.00 -36.19 27.42
CA GLY A 362 -16.11 -35.44 28.67
C GLY A 362 -16.78 -34.08 28.59
N ALA A 363 -18.10 -34.04 28.35
CA ALA A 363 -18.90 -32.88 28.70
C ALA A 363 -18.91 -32.67 30.23
N SER A 364 -18.72 -31.44 30.68
CA SER A 364 -19.11 -31.02 32.03
C SER A 364 -19.61 -29.58 31.97
N GLU A 365 -20.94 -29.44 32.05
CA GLU A 365 -21.59 -28.19 32.41
C GLU A 365 -21.25 -27.87 33.87
N LYS A 366 -20.67 -26.69 34.11
CA LYS A 366 -20.74 -26.01 35.40
C LYS A 366 -21.14 -24.55 35.17
N LYS A 367 -22.40 -24.25 35.50
CA LYS A 367 -22.85 -22.90 35.87
C LYS A 367 -22.12 -22.48 37.14
N SER A 368 -21.39 -21.37 37.10
CA SER A 368 -21.15 -20.55 38.29
C SER A 368 -20.82 -19.12 37.88
N ASN A 369 -21.75 -18.24 38.22
CA ASN A 369 -21.61 -16.85 38.64
C ASN A 369 -21.03 -15.84 37.62
N GLU A 370 -21.95 -15.02 37.09
CA GLU A 370 -21.70 -13.65 36.67
C GLU A 370 -20.93 -12.90 37.76
N ALA A 371 -19.65 -12.69 37.53
CA ALA A 371 -18.99 -11.45 37.87
C ALA A 371 -18.56 -10.85 36.54
N THR A 372 -19.16 -9.71 36.19
CA THR A 372 -18.76 -8.84 35.08
C THR A 372 -17.29 -8.47 35.27
N ASN A 373 -16.40 -9.29 34.71
CA ASN A 373 -15.02 -8.91 34.48
C ASN A 373 -15.05 -8.12 33.18
N ASP A 374 -15.27 -6.81 33.29
CA ASP A 374 -15.09 -5.87 32.19
C ASP A 374 -13.62 -5.97 31.74
N MET A 375 -13.32 -6.91 30.84
CA MET A 375 -12.05 -6.89 30.13
C MET A 375 -12.03 -5.59 29.32
N PRO A 376 -11.09 -4.66 29.61
CA PRO A 376 -10.99 -3.46 28.82
C PRO A 376 -10.73 -3.88 27.37
N THR A 377 -11.62 -3.53 26.46
CA THR A 377 -11.46 -3.85 25.05
C THR A 377 -10.41 -2.89 24.48
N PHE A 378 -9.13 -3.27 24.58
CA PHE A 378 -8.05 -2.49 24.00
C PHE A 378 -8.05 -2.63 22.48
N ASN A 379 -7.95 -1.50 21.77
CA ASN A 379 -7.67 -1.54 20.34
C ASN A 379 -6.22 -2.04 20.14
N ALA A 380 -6.06 -3.19 19.49
CA ALA A 380 -4.77 -3.86 19.34
C ALA A 380 -3.71 -2.98 18.64
N GLU A 381 -4.11 -2.12 17.70
CA GLU A 381 -3.21 -1.20 16.99
C GLU A 381 -2.72 -0.07 17.91
N ASN A 382 -3.62 0.47 18.74
CA ASN A 382 -3.28 1.49 19.71
C ASN A 382 -2.35 0.94 20.79
N LEU A 383 -2.60 -0.28 21.27
CA LEU A 383 -1.73 -0.94 22.24
C LEU A 383 -0.32 -1.20 21.65
N GLN A 384 -0.23 -1.70 20.41
CA GLN A 384 1.06 -1.88 19.73
C GLN A 384 1.79 -0.55 19.50
N SER A 385 1.07 0.51 19.12
CA SER A 385 1.63 1.85 18.96
C SER A 385 2.19 2.39 20.28
N ASN A 386 1.43 2.22 21.38
CA ASN A 386 1.85 2.64 22.72
C ASN A 386 3.10 1.86 23.18
N MET A 387 3.14 0.54 22.92
CA MET A 387 4.31 -0.28 23.20
C MET A 387 5.55 0.20 22.42
N LYS A 388 5.42 0.47 21.11
CA LYS A 388 6.52 1.01 20.30
C LYS A 388 7.05 2.33 20.86
N ILE A 389 6.17 3.23 21.31
CA ILE A 389 6.55 4.51 21.91
C ILE A 389 7.36 4.30 23.20
N ILE A 390 7.00 3.33 24.05
CA ILE A 390 7.77 2.99 25.26
C ILE A 390 9.18 2.53 24.89
N TYR A 391 9.30 1.59 23.94
CA TYR A 391 10.61 1.07 23.51
C TYR A 391 11.49 2.17 22.93
N TYR A 392 10.96 3.00 22.00
CA TYR A 392 11.74 4.09 21.42
C TYR A 392 12.18 5.12 22.46
N SER A 393 11.28 5.50 23.37
CA SER A 393 11.59 6.46 24.42
C SER A 393 12.69 5.94 25.36
N ARG A 394 12.61 4.66 25.75
CA ARG A 394 13.61 4.02 26.62
C ARG A 394 14.96 3.89 25.93
N THR A 395 15.02 3.40 24.69
CA THR A 395 16.28 3.30 23.94
C THR A 395 16.93 4.67 23.75
N PHE A 396 16.16 5.69 23.40
CA PHE A 396 16.69 7.05 23.22
C PHE A 396 17.24 7.64 24.52
N LEU A 397 16.50 7.50 25.64
CA LEU A 397 16.95 7.99 26.95
C LEU A 397 18.13 7.17 27.49
N SER A 398 18.24 5.90 27.15
CA SER A 398 19.43 5.09 27.43
C SER A 398 20.67 5.59 26.69
N ILE A 399 20.54 6.01 25.43
CA ILE A 399 21.66 6.60 24.68
C ILE A 399 22.12 7.90 25.33
N ILE A 400 21.18 8.81 25.62
CA ILE A 400 21.49 10.10 26.27
C ILE A 400 22.09 9.86 27.66
N GLY A 401 21.47 8.98 28.45
CA GLY A 401 21.96 8.61 29.77
C GLY A 401 23.37 8.03 29.71
N GLY A 402 23.65 7.20 28.70
CA GLY A 402 24.98 6.63 28.47
C GLY A 402 26.02 7.72 28.22
N VAL A 403 25.75 8.63 27.28
CA VAL A 403 26.63 9.77 27.00
C VAL A 403 26.89 10.62 28.26
N ILE A 404 25.84 10.93 29.04
CA ILE A 404 25.97 11.69 30.28
C ILE A 404 26.83 10.93 31.31
N ALA A 405 26.59 9.63 31.50
CA ALA A 405 27.38 8.81 32.42
C ALA A 405 28.86 8.76 32.03
N GLY A 406 29.15 8.72 30.73
CA GLY A 406 30.51 8.75 30.20
C GLY A 406 31.21 10.09 30.43
N ILE A 407 30.54 11.21 30.09
CA ILE A 407 31.06 12.55 30.33
C ILE A 407 31.32 12.77 31.84
N LEU A 408 30.41 12.34 32.70
CA LEU A 408 30.54 12.46 34.16
C LEU A 408 31.60 11.53 34.77
N GLY A 409 32.16 10.60 33.99
CA GLY A 409 33.25 9.73 34.44
C GLY A 409 32.79 8.59 35.36
N PHE A 410 31.54 8.14 35.26
CA PHE A 410 31.08 7.00 36.05
C PHE A 410 31.77 5.70 35.60
N THR A 411 32.15 4.85 36.56
CA THR A 411 32.85 3.58 36.31
C THR A 411 32.23 2.43 37.12
N GLY A 412 32.33 1.21 36.57
CA GLY A 412 31.86 -0.02 37.24
C GLY A 412 30.39 0.04 37.66
N PHE A 413 30.09 -0.29 38.90
CA PHE A 413 28.70 -0.35 39.40
C PHE A 413 27.96 0.99 39.40
N THR A 414 28.67 2.12 39.48
CA THR A 414 28.05 3.45 39.55
C THR A 414 27.32 3.83 38.26
N GLY A 415 27.84 3.44 37.09
CA GLY A 415 27.16 3.65 35.80
C GLY A 415 25.91 2.78 35.64
N PHE A 416 25.93 1.55 36.15
CA PHE A 416 24.73 0.72 36.18
C PHE A 416 23.67 1.29 37.13
N ILE A 417 24.04 1.77 38.32
CA ILE A 417 23.09 2.44 39.23
C ILE A 417 22.46 3.66 38.54
N PHE A 418 23.26 4.44 37.82
CA PHE A 418 22.75 5.58 37.04
C PHE A 418 21.78 5.15 35.93
N TYR A 419 22.04 4.04 35.25
CA TYR A 419 21.10 3.46 34.29
C TYR A 419 19.73 3.14 34.91
N PHE A 420 19.71 2.44 36.06
CA PHE A 420 18.47 2.13 36.77
C PHE A 420 17.72 3.40 37.18
N LEU A 421 18.44 4.45 37.59
CA LEU A 421 17.86 5.74 37.94
C LEU A 421 17.23 6.43 36.71
N VAL A 422 17.91 6.45 35.56
CA VAL A 422 17.36 6.98 34.30
C VAL A 422 16.11 6.21 33.87
N MET A 423 16.10 4.88 34.00
CA MET A 423 14.94 4.04 33.68
C MET A 423 13.77 4.26 34.64
N ALA A 424 14.04 4.47 35.93
CA ALA A 424 13.02 4.81 36.92
C ALA A 424 12.36 6.16 36.61
N ILE A 425 13.16 7.19 36.34
CA ILE A 425 12.67 8.52 35.95
C ILE A 425 11.85 8.44 34.66
N THR A 426 12.34 7.69 33.66
CA THR A 426 11.63 7.48 32.39
C THR A 426 10.26 6.84 32.62
N SER A 427 10.19 5.83 33.48
CA SER A 427 8.94 5.14 33.81
C SER A 427 7.95 6.08 34.50
N VAL A 428 8.43 6.90 35.45
CA VAL A 428 7.61 7.93 36.12
C VAL A 428 7.13 8.99 35.13
N GLY A 429 7.99 9.45 34.23
CA GLY A 429 7.63 10.42 33.18
C GLY A 429 6.56 9.88 32.22
N LEU A 430 6.66 8.61 31.83
CA LEU A 430 5.64 7.95 31.00
C LEU A 430 4.32 7.78 31.75
N MET A 431 4.34 7.46 33.05
CA MET A 431 3.14 7.38 33.89
C MET A 431 2.46 8.74 34.06
N ALA A 432 3.23 9.80 34.28
CA ALA A 432 2.71 11.17 34.36
C ALA A 432 2.07 11.60 33.03
N LYS A 433 2.68 11.23 31.90
CA LYS A 433 2.13 11.46 30.55
C LYS A 433 0.82 10.70 30.31
N ALA A 434 0.67 9.54 30.93
CA ALA A 434 -0.57 8.76 30.94
C ALA A 434 -1.59 9.25 31.99
N LYS A 435 -1.40 10.44 32.60
CA LYS A 435 -2.25 10.99 33.68
C LYS A 435 -2.44 10.02 34.86
N PHE A 436 -1.48 9.12 35.07
CA PHE A 436 -1.53 8.02 36.04
C PHE A 436 -2.69 7.02 35.83
N SER A 437 -3.39 7.06 34.69
CA SER A 437 -4.45 6.11 34.34
C SER A 437 -3.91 4.96 33.45
N VAL A 438 -2.96 4.18 34.00
CA VAL A 438 -2.21 3.14 33.27
C VAL A 438 -3.12 2.08 32.63
N HIS A 439 -4.17 1.68 33.33
CA HIS A 439 -5.14 0.68 32.87
C HIS A 439 -5.99 1.13 31.68
N SER A 440 -6.02 2.42 31.35
CA SER A 440 -6.69 2.94 30.16
C SER A 440 -5.84 2.81 28.89
N TYR A 441 -4.53 2.56 29.03
CA TYR A 441 -3.57 2.57 27.92
C TYR A 441 -2.80 1.25 27.76
N PHE A 442 -2.71 0.43 28.81
CA PHE A 442 -1.97 -0.82 28.84
C PHE A 442 -2.70 -1.89 29.65
N ASP A 443 -2.55 -3.14 29.23
CA ASP A 443 -3.14 -4.29 29.93
C ASP A 443 -2.52 -4.55 31.31
N SER A 444 -1.27 -4.12 31.56
CA SER A 444 -0.59 -4.34 32.83
C SER A 444 0.48 -3.29 33.16
N TRP A 445 0.70 -3.06 34.46
CA TRP A 445 1.73 -2.16 34.98
C TRP A 445 3.16 -2.59 34.61
N ASN A 446 3.37 -3.90 34.47
CA ASN A 446 4.66 -4.46 34.10
C ASN A 446 5.11 -4.00 32.70
N ARG A 447 4.17 -3.68 31.80
CA ARG A 447 4.50 -3.14 30.46
C ARG A 447 5.13 -1.75 30.51
N ILE A 448 4.83 -0.93 31.52
CA ILE A 448 5.47 0.39 31.67
C ILE A 448 6.77 0.28 32.45
N ILE A 449 6.82 -0.61 33.46
CA ILE A 449 7.95 -0.69 34.39
C ILE A 449 9.08 -1.56 33.82
N LEU A 450 8.78 -2.73 33.27
CA LEU A 450 9.76 -3.75 32.93
C LEU A 450 10.00 -3.91 31.41
N ASP A 451 9.00 -3.67 30.55
CA ASP A 451 9.18 -3.89 29.11
C ASP A 451 10.13 -2.88 28.46
N GLY A 452 11.14 -3.39 27.75
CA GLY A 452 12.20 -2.56 27.15
C GLY A 452 13.29 -2.12 28.12
N PHE A 453 13.19 -2.49 29.40
CA PHE A 453 14.21 -2.22 30.42
C PHE A 453 15.57 -2.84 30.05
N LEU A 454 15.58 -4.07 29.55
CA LEU A 454 16.83 -4.73 29.13
C LEU A 454 17.27 -4.31 27.72
N GLY A 455 16.33 -3.93 26.86
CA GLY A 455 16.61 -3.52 25.48
C GLY A 455 17.43 -2.22 25.40
N GLY A 456 17.22 -1.29 26.34
CA GLY A 456 17.99 -0.04 26.41
C GLY A 456 19.39 -0.19 27.02
N LEU A 457 19.67 -1.29 27.72
CA LEU A 457 20.91 -1.46 28.49
C LEU A 457 22.13 -1.54 27.58
N MET A 458 22.02 -2.27 26.47
CA MET A 458 23.11 -2.42 25.49
C MET A 458 23.49 -1.09 24.86
N SER A 459 22.51 -0.28 24.48
CA SER A 459 22.74 1.06 23.95
C SER A 459 23.34 1.98 25.01
N PHE A 460 22.85 1.93 26.25
CA PHE A 460 23.45 2.71 27.35
C PHE A 460 24.93 2.38 27.53
N VAL A 461 25.29 1.10 27.65
CA VAL A 461 26.67 0.67 27.86
C VAL A 461 27.56 1.12 26.70
N LEU A 462 27.11 0.94 25.45
CA LEU A 462 27.87 1.36 24.27
C LEU A 462 28.22 2.84 24.28
N PHE A 463 27.23 3.71 24.51
CA PHE A 463 27.43 5.15 24.51
C PHE A 463 28.12 5.66 25.78
N TRP A 464 27.95 4.95 26.90
CA TRP A 464 28.67 5.20 28.14
C TRP A 464 30.17 4.96 27.98
N THR A 465 30.57 3.79 27.48
CA THR A 465 31.99 3.48 27.26
C THR A 465 32.58 4.41 26.21
N LEU A 466 31.87 4.64 25.11
CA LEU A 466 32.35 5.54 24.05
C LEU A 466 32.60 6.96 24.55
N ALA A 467 31.64 7.56 25.27
CA ALA A 467 31.79 8.92 25.77
C ALA A 467 32.83 9.00 26.91
N TYR A 468 32.95 7.97 27.73
CA TYR A 468 33.98 7.89 28.76
C TYR A 468 35.39 7.88 28.13
N ASP A 469 35.59 7.03 27.13
CA ASP A 469 36.89 6.89 26.45
C ASP A 469 37.30 8.21 25.77
N ILE A 470 36.36 8.89 25.11
CA ILE A 470 36.61 10.18 24.43
C ILE A 470 37.01 11.30 25.39
N VAL A 471 36.48 11.31 26.61
CA VAL A 471 36.63 12.44 27.55
C VAL A 471 37.75 12.21 28.57
N HIS A 472 37.95 10.95 28.99
CA HIS A 472 38.81 10.62 30.13
C HIS A 472 40.02 9.76 29.75
N ILE A 473 40.09 9.22 28.53
CA ILE A 473 41.21 8.36 28.09
C ILE A 473 41.98 9.01 26.93
N PHE A 474 41.28 9.46 25.90
CA PHE A 474 41.84 10.27 24.81
C PHE A 474 41.87 11.75 25.18
#